data_AF-B9SDS4-F1
#
_entry.id   AF-B9SDS4-F1
#
_cell.length_a   1.000
_cell.length_b   1.000
_cell.length_c   1.000
_cell.angle_alpha   90.00
_cell.angle_beta   90.00
_cell.angle_gamma   90.00
#
_symmetry.space_group_name_H-M   'P 1'
#
loop_
_entity.id
_entity.type
_entity.pdbx_description
1 polymer ?
#
loop_
_entity_poly.entity_id
_entity_poly.type
_entity_poly.pdbx_seq_one_letter_code
_entity_poly.pdbx_strand_id
1 'polypeptide(L)'
;MEKAGASSVRLSKCNKLKNIMDKCSFYNMGFKGPKFTWERGMVYERLDKGICNVSWGLKFPESTIHHLPRIKSDHRPIMLRI
;
A
#
# COMPACT_ATOMS: atom_id res chain seq x y z
N MET A 1 6.89 0.84 5.21
CA MET A 1 7.00 0.09 3.94
C MET A 1 7.46 -1.31 4.30
N GLU A 2 6.96 -2.32 3.61
CA GLU A 2 7.34 -3.71 3.86
C GLU A 2 8.10 -4.22 2.66
N LYS A 3 9.26 -4.82 2.93
CA LYS A 3 10.15 -5.40 1.94
C LYS A 3 10.67 -6.71 2.50
N ALA A 4 10.75 -7.73 1.66
CA ALA A 4 11.39 -9.00 1.98
C ALA A 4 12.36 -9.39 0.86
N GLY A 5 13.43 -10.12 1.23
CA GLY A 5 14.53 -10.50 0.33
C GLY A 5 15.84 -9.74 0.61
N ALA A 6 16.89 -10.03 -0.16
CA ALA A 6 18.25 -9.55 0.07
C ALA A 6 18.50 -8.06 -0.23
N SER A 7 17.47 -7.28 -0.58
CA SER A 7 17.61 -5.88 -0.95
C SER A 7 17.22 -4.96 0.20
N SER A 8 18.04 -3.94 0.50
CA SER A 8 17.78 -3.01 1.60
C SER A 8 16.54 -2.15 1.36
N VAL A 9 15.85 -1.80 2.45
CA VAL A 9 14.74 -0.82 2.44
C VAL A 9 15.34 0.57 2.21
N ARG A 10 14.89 1.28 1.17
CA ARG A 10 15.28 2.68 0.96
C ARG A 10 14.51 3.60 1.92
N LEU A 11 15.06 3.78 3.13
CA LEU A 11 14.45 4.56 4.21
C LEU A 11 14.17 6.03 3.82
N SER A 12 15.02 6.64 3.00
CA SER A 12 14.86 8.04 2.56
C SER A 12 13.55 8.28 1.79
N LYS A 13 13.14 7.35 0.91
CA LYS A 13 11.85 7.42 0.19
C LYS A 13 10.67 7.21 1.15
N CYS A 14 10.82 6.31 2.13
CA CYS A 14 9.79 6.03 3.12
C CYS A 14 9.48 7.27 3.96
N ASN A 15 10.51 8.02 4.35
CA ASN A 15 10.35 9.24 5.13
C ASN A 15 9.63 10.33 4.34
N LYS A 16 9.88 10.46 3.03
CA LYS A 16 9.15 11.44 2.19
C LYS A 16 7.66 11.18 2.14
N LEU A 17 7.24 9.93 1.87
CA LEU A 17 5.82 9.57 1.83
C LEU A 17 5.16 9.78 3.20
N LYS A 18 5.82 9.32 4.28
CA LYS A 18 5.33 9.52 5.65
C LYS A 18 5.13 11.01 5.95
N ASN A 19 6.12 11.85 5.64
CA ASN A 19 6.04 13.29 5.85
C ASN A 19 4.87 13.94 5.08
N ILE A 20 4.58 13.48 3.85
CA ILE A 20 3.44 13.97 3.08
C ILE A 20 2.12 13.54 3.73
N MET A 21 2.02 12.27 4.15
CA MET A 21 0.83 11.76 4.84
C MET A 21 0.56 12.53 6.13
N ASP A 22 1.59 12.76 6.95
CA ASP A 22 1.48 13.49 8.20
C ASP A 22 1.08 14.96 7.95
N LYS A 23 1.72 15.64 6.98
CA LYS A 23 1.41 17.05 6.62
C LYS A 23 0.00 17.26 6.08
N CYS A 24 -0.54 16.27 5.36
CA CYS A 24 -1.86 16.36 4.73
C CYS A 24 -2.95 15.61 5.50
N SER A 25 -2.64 15.10 6.70
CA SER A 25 -3.55 14.31 7.54
C SER A 25 -4.17 13.11 6.80
N PHE A 26 -3.37 12.45 5.95
CA PHE A 26 -3.71 11.18 5.35
C PHE A 26 -3.28 10.03 6.25
N TYR A 27 -4.10 8.98 6.30
CA TYR A 27 -3.78 7.74 6.98
C TYR A 27 -3.99 6.54 6.06
N ASN A 28 -3.39 5.40 6.41
CA ASN A 28 -3.54 4.17 5.64
C ASN A 28 -4.92 3.57 5.90
N MET A 29 -5.61 3.15 4.84
CA MET A 29 -6.92 2.49 4.92
C MET A 29 -6.84 1.03 5.38
N GLY A 30 -5.63 0.47 5.52
CA GLY A 30 -5.45 -0.97 5.64
C GLY A 30 -5.70 -1.70 4.32
N PHE A 31 -5.64 -3.04 4.35
CA PHE A 31 -5.91 -3.87 3.18
C PHE A 31 -6.31 -5.29 3.59
N LYS A 32 -6.94 -6.02 2.67
CA LYS A 32 -7.26 -7.45 2.73
C LYS A 32 -6.52 -8.19 1.63
N GLY A 33 -6.10 -9.41 1.91
CA GLY A 33 -5.39 -10.28 0.97
C GLY A 33 -3.86 -10.28 1.15
N PRO A 34 -3.10 -10.69 0.12
CA PRO A 34 -1.65 -10.89 0.21
C PRO A 34 -0.87 -9.65 0.62
N LYS A 35 0.16 -9.82 1.45
CA LYS A 35 0.91 -8.70 2.06
C LYS A 35 1.67 -7.81 1.06
N PHE A 36 2.24 -8.37 0.00
CA PHE A 36 3.07 -7.65 -0.97
C PHE A 36 2.30 -7.42 -2.26
N THR A 37 2.43 -6.23 -2.83
CA THR A 37 1.77 -5.83 -4.08
C THR A 37 2.70 -5.86 -5.27
N TRP A 38 4.01 -6.03 -5.06
CA TRP A 38 5.02 -6.14 -6.09
C TRP A 38 6.01 -7.27 -5.76
N GLU A 39 6.46 -7.98 -6.80
CA GLU A 39 7.45 -9.05 -6.68
C GLU A 39 8.30 -9.17 -7.96
N ARG A 40 9.61 -9.28 -7.79
CA ARG A 40 10.55 -9.65 -8.87
C ARG A 40 11.64 -10.56 -8.33
N GLY A 41 11.65 -11.81 -8.81
CA GLY A 41 12.56 -12.83 -8.31
C GLY A 41 12.32 -13.09 -6.82
N MET A 42 13.35 -12.98 -5.98
CA MET A 42 13.25 -13.17 -4.53
C MET A 42 12.97 -11.87 -3.75
N VAL A 43 12.66 -10.76 -4.44
CA VAL A 43 12.38 -9.46 -3.81
C VAL A 43 10.88 -9.19 -3.83
N TYR A 44 10.33 -8.90 -2.67
CA TYR A 44 8.90 -8.62 -2.47
C TYR A 44 8.74 -7.26 -1.80
N GLU A 45 7.87 -6.41 -2.33
CA GLU A 45 7.60 -5.07 -1.77
C GLU A 45 6.09 -4.77 -1.74
N ARG A 46 5.65 -4.01 -0.72
CA ARG A 46 4.32 -3.37 -0.74
C ARG A 46 4.45 -1.94 -1.21
N LEU A 47 4.35 -1.76 -2.53
CA LEU A 47 4.44 -0.46 -3.22
C LEU A 47 3.10 0.26 -3.18
N ASP A 48 2.06 -0.39 -3.70
CA ASP A 48 0.70 0.14 -3.80
C ASP A 48 -0.03 0.13 -2.43
N LYS A 49 -0.61 1.27 -2.03
CA LYS A 49 -1.39 1.41 -0.78
C LYS A 49 -2.56 2.37 -0.99
N GLY A 50 -3.70 2.09 -0.36
CA GLY A 50 -4.79 3.06 -0.20
C GLY A 50 -4.56 3.95 1.01
N ILE A 51 -4.63 5.26 0.80
CA ILE A 51 -4.62 6.27 1.85
C ILE A 51 -5.86 7.15 1.71
N CYS A 52 -6.39 7.63 2.82
CA CYS A 52 -7.52 8.56 2.81
C CYS A 52 -7.37 9.59 3.93
N ASN A 53 -8.14 10.68 3.83
CA ASN A 53 -8.26 11.66 4.89
C ASN A 53 -9.49 11.36 5.74
N VAL A 54 -9.63 12.07 6.86
CA VAL A 54 -10.71 11.85 7.83
C VAL A 54 -12.08 12.02 7.18
N SER A 55 -12.28 13.07 6.37
CA SER A 55 -13.57 13.32 5.72
C SER A 55 -13.99 12.16 4.80
N TRP A 56 -13.06 11.61 4.01
CA TRP A 56 -13.34 10.49 3.13
C TRP A 56 -13.59 9.20 3.92
N GLY A 57 -12.79 8.93 4.96
CA GLY A 57 -12.97 7.74 5.79
C GLY A 57 -14.27 7.74 6.59
N LEU A 58 -14.73 8.91 7.05
CA LEU A 58 -16.05 9.06 7.67
C LEU A 58 -17.19 8.87 6.67
N LYS A 59 -16.98 9.27 5.41
CA LYS A 59 -17.97 9.09 4.34
C LYS A 59 -18.11 7.63 3.91
N PHE A 60 -17.03 6.85 3.98
CA PHE A 60 -16.98 5.45 3.55
C PHE A 60 -16.32 4.55 4.60
N PRO A 61 -16.94 4.36 5.76
CA PRO A 61 -16.33 3.66 6.89
C PRO A 61 -16.05 2.17 6.61
N GLU A 62 -16.85 1.55 5.76
CA GLU A 62 -16.72 0.13 5.37
C GLU A 62 -15.80 -0.07 4.15
N SER A 63 -15.24 1.01 3.61
CA SER A 63 -14.38 0.91 2.44
C SER A 63 -13.10 0.16 2.77
N THR A 64 -12.67 -0.69 1.85
CA THR A 64 -11.52 -1.56 2.06
C THR A 64 -10.70 -1.72 0.79
N ILE A 65 -9.38 -1.77 0.95
CA ILE A 65 -8.47 -2.11 -0.14
C ILE A 65 -8.33 -3.63 -0.20
N HIS A 66 -8.50 -4.21 -1.38
CA HIS A 66 -8.30 -5.62 -1.65
C HIS A 66 -7.10 -5.81 -2.58
N HIS A 67 -6.13 -6.62 -2.16
CA HIS A 67 -5.06 -7.08 -3.04
C HIS A 67 -5.52 -8.33 -3.77
N LEU A 68 -5.62 -8.23 -5.10
CA LEU A 68 -6.13 -9.31 -5.95
C LEU A 68 -5.02 -10.29 -6.35
N PRO A 69 -5.38 -11.49 -6.85
CA PRO A 69 -4.43 -12.42 -7.41
C PRO A 69 -3.59 -11.79 -8.54
N ARG A 70 -2.28 -12.09 -8.50
CA ARG A 70 -1.34 -11.73 -9.56
C ARG A 70 -1.50 -12.71 -10.73
N ILE A 71 -1.48 -12.22 -11.97
CA ILE A 71 -1.59 -13.09 -13.16
C ILE A 71 -0.35 -12.97 -14.05
N LYS A 72 -0.14 -11.82 -14.72
CA LYS A 72 0.96 -11.63 -15.70
C LYS A 72 1.80 -10.36 -15.52
N SER A 73 1.57 -9.57 -14.46
CA SER A 73 2.38 -8.40 -14.11
C SER A 73 3.34 -8.74 -12.96
N ASP A 74 4.40 -7.97 -12.73
CA ASP A 74 5.16 -8.00 -11.45
C ASP A 74 4.38 -7.30 -10.32
N HIS A 75 3.30 -6.58 -10.64
CA HIS A 75 2.34 -6.05 -9.67
C HIS A 75 1.10 -6.95 -9.50
N ARG A 76 0.54 -6.91 -8.29
CA ARG A 76 -0.83 -7.34 -7.97
C ARG A 76 -1.78 -6.16 -8.18
N PRO A 77 -2.93 -6.37 -8.85
CA PRO A 77 -3.99 -5.37 -8.87
C PRO A 77 -4.48 -5.05 -7.45
N ILE A 78 -4.73 -3.76 -7.19
CA ILE A 78 -5.41 -3.30 -5.99
C ILE A 78 -6.82 -2.82 -6.36
N MET A 79 -7.79 -3.18 -5.53
CA MET A 79 -9.18 -2.77 -5.71
C MET A 79 -9.66 -2.03 -4.48
N LEU A 80 -10.15 -0.81 -4.67
CA LEU A 80 -10.89 -0.11 -3.65
C LEU A 80 -12.36 -0.55 -3.72
N ARG A 81 -12.85 -1.15 -2.64
CA ARG A 81 -14.28 -1.41 -2.43
C ARG A 81 -14.83 -0.32 -1.52
N ILE A 82 -15.90 0.33 -1.94
CA ILE A 82 -16.60 1.40 -1.21
C ILE A 82 -17.98 0.87 -0.80
#